data_AF-A0A4R3MBL1-F1
#
_entry.id   AF-A0A4R3MBL1-F1
#
_cell.length_a   1.000
_cell.length_b   1.000
_cell.length_c   1.000
_cell.angle_alpha   90.00
_cell.angle_beta   90.00
_cell.angle_gamma   90.00
#
_symmetry.space_group_name_H-M   'P 1'
#
loop_
_entity.id
_entity.type
_entity.pdbx_description
1 polymer ?
#
loop_
_entity_poly.entity_id
_entity_poly.type
_entity_poly.pdbx_seq_one_letter_code
_entity_poly.pdbx_strand_id
1 'polypeptide(L)'
;MSNNTILYALYRMGYRGRMTGHGFRGVASTILHEQGWPHEHIELQLAHQERDEVSSAYNHTLYLIHRAKMMQSWADYLGALRVDNVLPMQRA
;
A
#
# COMPACT_ATOMS: atom_id res chain seq x y z
N MET A 1 -14.26 7.57 1.44
CA MET A 1 -13.79 7.99 0.10
C MET A 1 -14.25 6.94 -0.91
N SER A 2 -14.84 7.32 -2.04
CA SER A 2 -15.34 6.32 -3.01
C SER A 2 -14.20 5.79 -3.89
N ASN A 3 -14.33 4.56 -4.40
CA ASN A 3 -13.38 4.00 -5.37
C ASN A 3 -13.21 4.90 -6.60
N ASN A 4 -14.30 5.53 -7.05
CA ASN A 4 -14.29 6.45 -8.17
C ASN A 4 -13.45 7.70 -7.90
N THR A 5 -13.42 8.20 -6.65
CA THR A 5 -12.62 9.37 -6.27
C THR A 5 -11.13 9.16 -6.55
N ILE A 6 -10.57 8.01 -6.13
CA ILE A 6 -9.16 7.67 -6.39
C ILE A 6 -8.95 7.40 -7.88
N LEU A 7 -9.85 6.66 -8.52
CA LEU A 7 -9.73 6.34 -9.94
C LEU A 7 -9.69 7.59 -10.83
N TYR A 8 -10.56 8.57 -10.60
CA TYR A 8 -10.56 9.83 -11.33
C TYR A 8 -9.33 10.71 -11.01
N ALA A 9 -8.78 10.63 -9.79
CA ALA A 9 -7.49 11.25 -9.49
C ALA A 9 -6.36 10.64 -10.32
N LEU A 10 -6.30 9.31 -10.41
CA LEU A 10 -5.34 8.60 -11.28
C LEU A 10 -5.51 8.98 -12.75
N TYR A 11 -6.74 9.15 -13.22
CA TYR A 11 -7.00 9.59 -14.60
C TYR A 11 -6.42 10.97 -14.88
N ARG A 12 -6.61 11.92 -13.95
CA ARG A 12 -6.05 13.27 -14.05
C ARG A 12 -4.51 13.28 -14.04
N MET A 13 -3.88 12.27 -13.43
CA MET A 13 -2.43 12.07 -13.43
C MET A 13 -1.91 11.32 -14.68
N GLY A 14 -2.77 11.03 -15.67
CA GLY A 14 -2.37 10.36 -16.92
C GLY A 14 -2.38 8.82 -16.87
N TYR A 15 -2.91 8.22 -15.81
CA TYR A 15 -2.99 6.76 -15.66
C TYR A 15 -4.27 6.14 -16.22
N ARG A 16 -5.11 6.90 -16.93
CA ARG A 16 -6.37 6.40 -17.51
C ARG A 16 -6.10 5.21 -18.45
N GLY A 17 -6.74 4.08 -18.17
CA GLY A 17 -6.56 2.83 -18.93
C GLY A 17 -5.21 2.13 -18.73
N ARG A 18 -4.31 2.68 -17.89
CA ARG A 18 -2.98 2.13 -17.63
C ARG A 18 -2.82 1.56 -16.23
N MET A 19 -3.47 2.18 -15.24
CA MET A 19 -3.40 1.75 -13.85
C MET A 19 -4.67 2.13 -13.07
N THR A 20 -4.94 1.39 -12.00
CA THR A 20 -6.05 1.66 -11.06
C THR A 20 -5.54 1.63 -9.62
N GLY A 21 -6.35 2.08 -8.66
CA GLY A 21 -5.99 1.97 -7.24
C GLY A 21 -5.77 0.52 -6.80
N HIS A 22 -6.55 -0.42 -7.35
CA HIS A 22 -6.36 -1.85 -7.11
C HIS A 22 -5.06 -2.37 -7.75
N GLY A 23 -4.74 -1.94 -8.97
CA GLY A 23 -3.47 -2.30 -9.62
C GLY A 23 -2.24 -1.87 -8.80
N PHE A 24 -2.25 -0.65 -8.26
CA PHE A 24 -1.19 -0.19 -7.36
C PHE A 24 -1.07 -1.02 -6.08
N ARG A 25 -2.20 -1.46 -5.50
CA ARG A 25 -2.19 -2.37 -4.34
C ARG A 25 -1.56 -3.72 -4.68
N GLY A 26 -1.87 -4.27 -5.85
CA GLY A 26 -1.25 -5.51 -6.32
C GLY A 26 0.27 -5.40 -6.44
N VAL A 27 0.76 -4.34 -7.09
CA VAL A 27 2.21 -4.09 -7.23
C VAL A 27 2.88 -3.94 -5.85
N ALA A 28 2.28 -3.16 -4.95
CA ALA A 28 2.81 -3.01 -3.59
C ALA A 28 2.86 -4.33 -2.82
N SER A 29 1.81 -5.15 -2.90
CA SER A 29 1.75 -6.48 -2.28
C SER A 29 2.89 -7.38 -2.77
N THR A 30 3.08 -7.49 -4.09
CA THR A 30 4.13 -8.31 -4.69
C THR A 30 5.52 -7.89 -4.19
N ILE A 31 5.83 -6.60 -4.25
CA ILE A 31 7.16 -6.10 -3.87
C ILE A 31 7.41 -6.29 -2.36
N LEU A 32 6.42 -6.01 -1.52
CA LEU A 32 6.56 -6.18 -0.07
C LEU A 32 6.75 -7.66 0.30
N HIS A 33 6.10 -8.58 -0.42
CA HIS A 33 6.34 -10.01 -0.27
C HIS A 33 7.75 -10.42 -0.71
N GLU A 34 8.23 -9.90 -1.85
CA GLU A 34 9.60 -10.15 -2.32
C GLU A 34 10.67 -9.60 -1.36
N GLN A 35 10.37 -8.52 -0.65
CA GLN A 35 11.23 -7.97 0.42
C GLN A 35 11.18 -8.78 1.73
N GLY A 36 10.33 -9.81 1.81
CA GLY A 36 10.24 -10.70 2.97
C GLY A 36 9.41 -10.17 4.13
N TRP A 37 8.54 -9.18 3.91
CA TRP A 37 7.63 -8.71 4.96
C TRP A 37 6.56 -9.76 5.29
N PRO A 38 6.14 -9.88 6.58
CA PRO A 38 5.10 -10.84 6.97
C PRO A 38 3.78 -10.59 6.25
N HIS A 39 3.13 -11.66 5.81
CA HIS A 39 1.89 -11.61 5.04
C HIS A 39 0.78 -10.85 5.78
N GLU A 40 0.62 -11.12 7.07
CA GLU A 40 -0.35 -10.48 7.95
C GLU A 40 -0.18 -8.95 8.02
N HIS A 41 1.08 -8.46 7.99
CA HIS A 41 1.34 -7.03 8.00
C HIS A 41 0.95 -6.37 6.67
N ILE A 42 1.21 -7.05 5.56
CA ILE A 42 0.87 -6.59 4.21
C ILE A 42 -0.65 -6.53 4.05
N GLU A 43 -1.37 -7.58 4.40
CA GLU A 43 -2.83 -7.65 4.26
C GLU A 43 -3.53 -6.59 5.12
N LEU A 44 -3.09 -6.42 6.37
CA LEU A 44 -3.58 -5.34 7.25
C LEU A 44 -3.29 -3.94 6.69
N GLN A 45 -2.16 -3.75 6.01
CA GLN A 45 -1.82 -2.48 5.37
C GLN A 45 -2.66 -2.20 4.13
N LEU A 46 -3.03 -3.24 3.39
CA LEU A 46 -3.91 -3.16 2.22
C LEU A 46 -5.39 -3.05 2.60
N ALA A 47 -5.71 -3.08 3.90
CA ALA A 47 -7.05 -3.12 4.46
C ALA A 47 -7.87 -4.30 3.90
N HIS A 48 -7.19 -5.42 3.65
CA HIS A 48 -7.84 -6.67 3.34
C HIS A 48 -8.38 -7.29 4.63
N GLN A 49 -9.52 -7.96 4.51
CA GLN A 49 -10.09 -8.72 5.62
C GLN A 49 -9.38 -10.08 5.68
N GLU A 50 -9.04 -10.52 6.89
CA GLU A 50 -8.54 -11.88 7.09
C GLU A 50 -9.57 -12.88 6.56
N ARG A 51 -9.08 -13.86 5.78
CA ARG A 51 -9.95 -14.88 5.15
C ARG A 51 -10.43 -15.94 6.14
N ASP A 52 -9.77 -16.05 7.29
CA ASP A 52 -10.09 -17.02 8.34
C ASP A 52 -10.85 -16.32 9.47
N GLU A 53 -12.18 -16.51 9.48
CA GLU A 53 -13.07 -15.94 10.48
C GLU A 53 -12.74 -16.40 11.91
N VAL A 54 -12.11 -17.58 12.07
CA VAL A 54 -11.73 -18.11 13.39
C VAL A 54 -10.46 -17.41 13.88
N SER A 55 -9.46 -17.21 13.03
CA SER A 55 -8.23 -16.50 13.40
C SER A 55 -8.47 -15.02 13.69
N SER A 56 -9.36 -14.38 12.91
CA SER A 56 -9.74 -12.97 13.07
C SER A 56 -10.42 -12.68 14.41
N ALA A 57 -11.11 -13.67 15.00
CA ALA A 57 -11.76 -13.53 16.31
C ALA A 57 -10.76 -13.42 17.48
N TYR A 58 -9.51 -13.88 17.30
CA TYR A 58 -8.50 -13.90 18.37
C TYR A 58 -7.28 -13.00 18.10
N ASN A 59 -7.01 -12.63 16.85
CA ASN A 59 -5.90 -11.75 16.50
C ASN A 59 -6.33 -10.28 16.37
N HIS A 60 -6.34 -9.56 17.50
CA HIS A 60 -6.55 -8.11 17.53
C HIS A 60 -5.26 -7.30 17.33
N THR A 61 -4.15 -7.96 16.99
CA THR A 61 -2.86 -7.29 16.92
C THR A 61 -2.79 -6.45 15.65
N LEU A 62 -2.69 -5.13 15.81
CA LEU A 62 -2.58 -4.21 14.67
C LEU A 62 -1.17 -4.10 14.09
N TYR A 63 -0.18 -4.71 14.76
CA TYR A 63 1.25 -4.72 14.41
C TYR A 63 1.80 -3.33 14.05
N LEU A 64 1.31 -2.27 14.69
CA LEU A 64 1.57 -0.88 14.27
C LEU A 64 3.05 -0.53 14.15
N ILE A 65 3.89 -1.00 15.08
CA ILE A 65 5.34 -0.76 15.04
C ILE A 65 5.97 -1.44 13.81
N HIS A 66 5.60 -2.68 13.53
CA HIS A 66 6.14 -3.44 12.39
C HIS A 66 5.63 -2.86 11.06
N ARG A 67 4.34 -2.52 10.99
CA ARG A 67 3.76 -1.86 9.82
C ARG A 67 4.34 -0.48 9.57
N ALA A 68 4.66 0.29 10.62
CA ALA A 68 5.37 1.56 10.47
C ALA A 68 6.76 1.35 9.86
N LYS A 69 7.52 0.36 10.33
CA LYS A 69 8.82 -0.01 9.74
C LYS A 69 8.69 -0.46 8.28
N MET A 70 7.68 -1.28 7.98
CA MET A 70 7.37 -1.72 6.62
C MET A 70 7.07 -0.54 5.71
N MET A 71 6.23 0.40 6.16
CA MET A 71 5.89 1.58 5.37
C MET A 71 7.08 2.54 5.20
N GLN A 72 7.99 2.61 6.18
CA GLN A 72 9.24 3.35 6.01
C GLN A 72 10.14 2.69 4.96
N SER A 73 10.34 1.37 5.04
CA SER A 73 11.12 0.62 4.03
C SER A 73 10.51 0.75 2.63
N TRP A 74 9.18 0.75 2.52
CA TRP A 74 8.48 1.03 1.26
C TRP A 74 8.77 2.43 0.73
N ALA A 75 8.73 3.45 1.60
CA ALA A 75 9.06 4.83 1.24
C ALA A 75 10.51 4.96 0.78
N ASP A 76 11.45 4.30 1.47
CA ASP A 76 12.87 4.30 1.13
C ASP A 76 13.13 3.60 -0.22
N TYR A 77 12.45 2.48 -0.48
CA TYR A 77 12.49 1.79 -1.77
C TYR A 77 12.01 2.70 -2.92
N LEU A 78 10.85 3.34 -2.75
CA LEU A 78 10.33 4.29 -3.74
C LEU A 78 11.27 5.51 -3.91
N GLY A 79 11.90 5.95 -2.82
CA GLY A 79 12.91 7.01 -2.83
C GLY A 79 14.16 6.63 -3.61
N ALA A 80 14.62 5.38 -3.48
CA ALA A 80 15.78 4.86 -4.23
C ALA A 80 15.48 4.67 -5.72
N LEU A 81 14.25 4.32 -6.09
CA LEU A 81 13.81 4.22 -7.49
C LEU A 81 13.62 5.59 -8.16
N ARG A 82 13.67 6.68 -7.39
CA ARG A 82 13.35 8.01 -7.89
C ARG A 82 14.49 8.53 -8.78
N VAL A 83 14.14 8.78 -10.05
CA VAL A 83 14.88 9.69 -10.93
C VAL A 83 14.12 11.02 -10.95
N ASP A 84 14.56 11.98 -10.13
CA ASP A 84 14.17 13.41 -10.00
C ASP A 84 12.70 13.86 -9.93
N ASN A 85 11.67 13.06 -10.25
CA ASN A 85 10.31 13.55 -10.55
C ASN A 85 9.20 13.33 -9.49
N VAL A 86 9.50 13.25 -8.19
CA VAL A 86 8.45 13.21 -7.14
C VAL A 86 8.21 14.60 -6.55
N LEU A 87 7.06 15.19 -6.84
CA LEU A 87 6.66 16.47 -6.24
C LEU A 87 6.56 16.30 -4.72
N PRO A 88 7.32 17.08 -3.92
CA PRO A 88 7.18 17.03 -2.47
C PRO A 88 5.77 17.46 -2.09
N MET A 89 5.06 16.63 -1.32
CA MET A 89 3.81 17.06 -0.71
C MET A 89 4.13 18.10 0.35
N GLN A 90 3.79 19.36 0.08
CA GLN A 90 3.86 20.41 1.09
C GLN A 90 2.89 20.07 2.23
N ARG A 91 3.41 20.03 3.46
CA ARG A 91 2.57 19.96 4.65
C ARG A 91 1.77 21.26 4.75
N ALA A 92 0.46 21.13 4.95
CA ALA A 92 -0.43 22.24 5.31
C ALA A 92 -0.12 22.74 6.72
#